data_AF-A0A7X8R953-F1
#
_entry.id   AF-A0A7X8R953-F1
#
_cell.length_a   1.000
_cell.length_b   1.000
_cell.length_c   1.000
_cell.angle_alpha   90.00
_cell.angle_beta   90.00
_cell.angle_gamma   90.00
#
_symmetry.space_group_name_H-M   'P 1'
#
loop_
_entity.id
_entity.type
_entity.pdbx_description
1 polymer ?
#
loop_
_entity_poly.entity_id
_entity_poly.type
_entity_poly.pdbx_seq_one_letter_code
_entity_poly.pdbx_strand_id
1 'polypeptide(L)'
;MKAKITIFLLGSILLLFITYVIVNYNHWASPKGYTDKTIKEIDLSGNSVKSALKYAKSRTDEWHEGGVLIGAIMHFSDKESLQSMKGDFFCSYQIINRNPLLGLKYVVCTTNIDFKTETAALFSVSSSDRGNEGNNITEDEISKWTIDIDDAFRAMEDLVGTDYLDKFDTPIGKLLFYADSWSLTIEDINSKKTVDIEINPVNGIAELFNNDFSS
;
A
#
# COMPACT_ATOMS: atom_id res chain seq x y z
N MET A 1 56.99 4.06 -19.71
CA MET A 1 55.83 3.30 -20.25
C MET A 1 54.97 2.71 -19.13
N LYS A 2 55.53 1.88 -18.22
CA LYS A 2 54.80 1.31 -17.07
C LYS A 2 54.06 2.36 -16.21
N ALA A 3 54.73 3.43 -15.78
CA ALA A 3 54.09 4.49 -14.97
C ALA A 3 52.90 5.18 -15.66
N LYS A 4 52.97 5.40 -16.99
CA LYS A 4 51.86 6.00 -17.75
C LYS A 4 50.65 5.06 -17.82
N ILE A 5 50.89 3.76 -17.98
CA ILE A 5 49.85 2.72 -17.95
C ILE A 5 49.23 2.64 -16.55
N THR A 6 50.03 2.68 -15.49
CA THR A 6 49.53 2.69 -14.10
C THR A 6 48.68 3.93 -13.80
N ILE A 7 49.12 5.12 -14.21
CA ILE A 7 48.35 6.37 -14.03
C ILE A 7 47.03 6.30 -14.82
N PHE A 8 47.07 5.79 -16.05
CA PHE A 8 45.86 5.62 -16.86
C PHE A 8 44.88 4.66 -16.20
N LEU A 9 45.33 3.49 -15.73
CA LEU A 9 44.49 2.51 -15.04
C LEU A 9 43.88 3.06 -13.75
N LEU A 10 44.68 3.76 -12.92
CA LEU A 10 44.18 4.42 -11.72
C LEU A 10 43.14 5.49 -12.04
N GLY A 11 43.36 6.27 -13.10
CA GLY A 11 42.41 7.26 -13.60
C GLY A 11 41.10 6.62 -14.06
N SER A 12 41.14 5.48 -14.76
CA SER A 12 39.93 4.74 -15.17
C SER A 12 39.16 4.18 -13.98
N ILE A 13 39.85 3.62 -12.97
CA ILE A 13 39.22 3.11 -11.74
C ILE A 13 38.54 4.26 -10.99
N LEU A 14 39.23 5.40 -10.84
CA LEU A 14 38.67 6.58 -10.19
C LEU A 14 37.44 7.10 -10.95
N LEU A 15 37.49 7.14 -12.28
CA LEU A 15 36.36 7.58 -13.10
C LEU A 15 35.15 6.66 -12.91
N LEU A 16 35.35 5.33 -12.98
CA LEU A 16 34.28 4.35 -12.74
C LEU A 16 33.69 4.49 -11.33
N PHE A 17 34.52 4.73 -10.32
CA PHE A 17 34.06 4.96 -8.96
C PHE A 17 33.23 6.24 -8.84
N ILE A 18 33.68 7.36 -9.43
CA ILE A 18 32.93 8.62 -9.43
C ILE A 18 31.59 8.44 -10.15
N THR A 19 31.58 7.79 -11.32
CA THR A 19 30.33 7.49 -12.05
C THR A 19 29.40 6.63 -11.22
N TYR A 20 29.91 5.58 -10.56
CA TYR A 20 29.14 4.74 -9.66
C TYR A 20 28.51 5.55 -8.51
N VAL A 21 29.28 6.42 -7.86
CA VAL A 21 28.79 7.30 -6.77
C VAL A 21 27.70 8.25 -7.27
N ILE A 22 27.91 8.91 -8.41
CA ILE A 22 26.93 9.85 -8.98
C ILE A 22 25.62 9.14 -9.36
N VAL A 23 25.72 7.98 -10.02
CA VAL A 23 24.55 7.19 -10.42
C VAL A 23 23.75 6.74 -9.21
N ASN A 24 24.42 6.19 -8.18
CA ASN A 24 23.74 5.78 -6.95
C ASN A 24 23.13 6.97 -6.22
N TYR A 25 23.88 8.07 -6.05
CA TYR A 25 23.35 9.26 -5.42
C TYR A 25 22.10 9.77 -6.16
N ASN A 26 22.10 9.83 -7.49
CA ASN A 26 20.92 10.30 -8.23
C ASN A 26 19.72 9.35 -8.13
N HIS A 27 19.97 8.03 -8.12
CA HIS A 27 18.92 7.02 -7.95
C HIS A 27 18.18 7.16 -6.60
N TRP A 28 18.93 7.43 -5.52
CA TRP A 28 18.40 7.50 -4.16
C TRP A 28 18.05 8.90 -3.66
N ALA A 29 18.76 9.94 -4.10
CA ALA A 29 18.57 11.31 -3.65
C ALA A 29 17.44 12.03 -4.39
N SER A 30 17.10 11.57 -5.60
CA SER A 30 16.08 12.21 -6.42
C SER A 30 15.16 11.23 -7.15
N PRO A 31 14.48 10.29 -6.43
CA PRO A 31 13.35 9.59 -7.03
C PRO A 31 12.14 10.51 -7.30
N LYS A 32 12.25 11.83 -7.02
CA LYS A 32 11.22 12.85 -7.27
C LYS A 32 10.61 12.67 -8.66
N GLY A 33 9.42 12.08 -8.68
CA GLY A 33 8.57 12.03 -9.87
C GLY A 33 8.73 10.80 -10.76
N TYR A 34 9.31 9.67 -10.30
CA TYR A 34 8.96 8.42 -10.99
C TYR A 34 7.48 8.16 -10.75
N THR A 35 6.68 8.38 -11.78
CA THR A 35 5.25 8.13 -11.77
C THR A 35 4.92 7.41 -13.05
N ASP A 36 4.63 6.14 -12.92
CA ASP A 36 4.09 5.31 -13.98
C ASP A 36 2.55 5.38 -13.90
N LYS A 37 1.93 5.94 -14.94
CA LYS A 37 0.47 6.03 -15.10
C LYS A 37 -0.06 5.05 -16.14
N THR A 38 0.77 4.10 -16.58
CA THR A 38 0.32 3.07 -17.51
C THR A 38 -0.70 2.19 -16.81
N ILE A 39 -1.92 2.20 -17.35
CA ILE A 39 -2.99 1.31 -16.90
C ILE A 39 -2.60 -0.11 -17.28
N LYS A 40 -2.54 -0.99 -16.27
CA LYS A 40 -2.31 -2.43 -16.46
C LYS A 40 -3.47 -3.19 -15.86
N GLU A 41 -4.03 -4.13 -16.62
CA GLU A 41 -4.97 -5.11 -16.10
C GLU A 41 -4.25 -6.01 -15.09
N ILE A 42 -4.94 -6.31 -13.99
CA ILE A 42 -4.46 -7.18 -12.93
C ILE A 42 -5.50 -8.27 -12.74
N ASP A 43 -5.08 -9.52 -12.70
CA ASP A 43 -5.96 -10.59 -12.25
C ASP A 43 -6.11 -10.50 -10.72
N LEU A 44 -7.21 -9.91 -10.28
CA LEU A 44 -7.57 -9.79 -8.86
C LEU A 44 -8.43 -10.96 -8.37
N SER A 45 -8.41 -12.12 -9.04
CA SER A 45 -9.16 -13.35 -8.70
C SER A 45 -9.94 -13.29 -7.39
N GLY A 46 -11.23 -12.89 -7.48
CA GLY A 46 -12.15 -12.85 -6.33
C GLY A 46 -11.98 -11.67 -5.37
N ASN A 47 -11.63 -10.46 -5.85
CA ASN A 47 -11.41 -9.27 -5.02
C ASN A 47 -10.31 -9.46 -3.97
N SER A 48 -9.24 -10.21 -4.26
CA SER A 48 -8.30 -10.54 -3.19
C SER A 48 -7.30 -9.42 -2.87
N VAL A 49 -7.29 -8.96 -1.62
CA VAL A 49 -6.29 -8.03 -1.08
C VAL A 49 -4.88 -8.59 -1.23
N LYS A 50 -4.70 -9.89 -1.04
CA LYS A 50 -3.39 -10.54 -1.18
C LYS A 50 -2.88 -10.47 -2.61
N SER A 51 -3.76 -10.66 -3.60
CA SER A 51 -3.41 -10.53 -5.02
C SER A 51 -2.98 -9.10 -5.35
N ALA A 52 -3.71 -8.10 -4.85
CA ALA A 52 -3.36 -6.69 -5.00
C ALA A 52 -2.00 -6.35 -4.34
N LEU A 53 -1.77 -6.81 -3.12
CA LEU A 53 -0.50 -6.62 -2.40
C LEU A 53 0.67 -7.29 -3.13
N LYS A 54 0.48 -8.50 -3.66
CA LYS A 54 1.50 -9.22 -4.44
C LYS A 54 1.87 -8.46 -5.71
N TYR A 55 0.88 -7.92 -6.43
CA TYR A 55 1.14 -7.08 -7.59
C TYR A 55 1.95 -5.83 -7.21
N ALA A 56 1.51 -5.10 -6.18
CA ALA A 56 2.21 -3.90 -5.72
C ALA A 56 3.63 -4.17 -5.23
N LYS A 57 3.86 -5.32 -4.56
CA LYS A 57 5.19 -5.79 -4.18
C LYS A 57 6.05 -6.06 -5.41
N SER A 58 5.52 -6.75 -6.42
CA SER A 58 6.23 -6.99 -7.69
C SER A 58 6.64 -5.68 -8.37
N ARG A 59 5.75 -4.68 -8.43
CA ARG A 59 6.06 -3.35 -8.99
C ARG A 59 7.14 -2.63 -8.19
N THR A 60 7.11 -2.79 -6.86
CA THR A 60 8.12 -2.23 -5.97
C THR A 60 9.48 -2.90 -6.21
N ASP A 61 9.53 -4.23 -6.31
CA ASP A 61 10.76 -4.99 -6.53
C ASP A 61 11.36 -4.76 -7.92
N GLU A 62 10.54 -4.50 -8.94
CA GLU A 62 11.01 -4.04 -10.26
C GLU A 62 11.78 -2.71 -10.16
N TRP A 63 11.38 -1.82 -9.25
CA TRP A 63 12.09 -0.57 -9.00
C TRP A 63 13.31 -0.79 -8.11
N HIS A 64 13.12 -1.43 -6.95
CA HIS A 64 14.19 -1.86 -6.05
C HIS A 64 13.68 -2.92 -5.06
N GLU A 65 14.40 -4.05 -4.96
CA GLU A 65 14.05 -5.16 -4.08
C GLU A 65 14.10 -4.80 -2.59
N GLY A 66 13.33 -5.54 -1.78
CA GLY A 66 13.40 -5.45 -0.31
C GLY A 66 12.51 -4.37 0.29
N GLY A 67 11.48 -3.92 -0.43
CA GLY A 67 10.42 -3.09 0.13
C GLY A 67 9.62 -3.81 1.21
N VAL A 68 9.25 -3.10 2.26
CA VAL A 68 8.39 -3.57 3.37
C VAL A 68 7.08 -2.80 3.34
N LEU A 69 5.94 -3.47 3.48
CA LEU A 69 4.63 -2.82 3.48
C LEU A 69 4.52 -1.91 4.71
N ILE A 70 4.20 -0.63 4.52
CA ILE A 70 4.02 0.34 5.62
C ILE A 70 2.58 0.84 5.78
N GLY A 71 1.70 0.41 4.88
CA GLY A 71 0.29 0.76 4.90
C GLY A 71 -0.44 0.28 3.67
N ALA A 72 -1.65 -0.20 3.89
CA ALA A 72 -2.63 -0.45 2.84
C ALA A 72 -3.99 0.04 3.31
N ILE A 73 -4.77 0.59 2.40
CA ILE A 73 -6.12 1.10 2.62
C ILE A 73 -6.94 0.87 1.37
N MET A 74 -8.20 0.47 1.55
CA MET A 74 -9.20 0.48 0.50
C MET A 74 -10.20 1.60 0.79
N HIS A 75 -10.50 2.42 -0.20
CA HIS A 75 -11.47 3.49 -0.11
C HIS A 75 -12.71 3.17 -0.94
N PHE A 76 -13.89 3.39 -0.35
CA PHE A 76 -15.18 3.23 -1.00
C PHE A 76 -15.82 4.62 -1.08
N SER A 77 -15.91 5.14 -2.30
CA SER A 77 -16.24 6.55 -2.55
C SER A 77 -17.74 6.83 -2.52
N ASP A 78 -18.59 5.80 -2.50
CA ASP A 78 -20.05 5.91 -2.54
C ASP A 78 -20.76 4.62 -2.11
N LYS A 79 -22.10 4.66 -2.10
CA LYS A 79 -22.94 3.49 -1.79
C LYS A 79 -22.76 2.33 -2.77
N GLU A 80 -22.51 2.60 -4.05
CA GLU A 80 -22.35 1.55 -5.08
C GLU A 80 -21.05 0.75 -4.86
N SER A 81 -19.96 1.43 -4.57
CA SER A 81 -18.66 0.83 -4.23
C SER A 81 -18.73 0.02 -2.93
N LEU A 82 -19.48 0.48 -1.93
CA LEU A 82 -19.76 -0.29 -0.71
C LEU A 82 -20.58 -1.55 -1.00
N GLN A 83 -21.66 -1.44 -1.78
CA GLN A 83 -22.53 -2.57 -2.12
C GLN A 83 -21.82 -3.63 -2.98
N SER A 84 -20.99 -3.19 -3.90
CA SER A 84 -20.20 -4.09 -4.76
C SER A 84 -18.90 -4.56 -4.12
N MET A 85 -18.55 -4.01 -2.95
CA MET A 85 -17.30 -4.28 -2.23
C MET A 85 -16.06 -4.01 -3.11
N LYS A 86 -16.18 -3.08 -4.06
CA LYS A 86 -15.16 -2.71 -5.05
C LYS A 86 -14.86 -1.22 -4.94
N GLY A 87 -13.62 -0.89 -4.63
CA GLY A 87 -13.15 0.47 -4.38
C GLY A 87 -11.70 0.66 -4.81
N ASP A 88 -11.11 1.78 -4.40
CA ASP A 88 -9.73 2.13 -4.72
C ASP A 88 -8.79 1.60 -3.63
N PHE A 89 -7.88 0.70 -3.99
CA PHE A 89 -6.89 0.13 -3.10
C PHE A 89 -5.54 0.83 -3.24
N PHE A 90 -5.12 1.48 -2.17
CA PHE A 90 -3.84 2.16 -2.07
C PHE A 90 -2.93 1.37 -1.14
N CYS A 91 -1.73 1.07 -1.59
CA CYS A 91 -0.71 0.43 -0.75
C CYS A 91 0.65 1.07 -0.96
N SER A 92 1.42 1.12 0.12
CA SER A 92 2.73 1.76 0.17
C SER A 92 3.79 0.82 0.73
N TYR A 93 4.85 0.62 -0.02
CA TYR A 93 6.04 -0.11 0.40
C TYR A 93 7.19 0.87 0.66
N GLN A 94 7.91 0.68 1.75
CA GLN A 94 9.10 1.44 2.08
C GLN A 94 10.36 0.63 1.80
N ILE A 95 11.32 1.28 1.15
CA ILE A 95 12.65 0.73 0.89
C ILE A 95 13.67 1.53 1.69
N ILE A 96 14.55 0.83 2.39
CA ILE A 96 15.59 1.41 3.23
C ILE A 96 16.92 1.39 2.49
N ASN A 97 17.45 2.58 2.20
CA ASN A 97 18.80 2.72 1.68
C ASN A 97 19.82 2.44 2.79
N ARG A 98 20.57 1.34 2.66
CA ARG A 98 21.60 0.95 3.64
C ARG A 98 22.88 1.79 3.55
N ASN A 99 23.03 2.61 2.51
CA ASN A 99 24.15 3.53 2.35
C ASN A 99 23.66 4.99 2.31
N PRO A 100 23.37 5.59 3.47
CA PRO A 100 22.79 6.94 3.55
C PRO A 100 23.75 8.05 3.06
N LEU A 101 25.04 7.73 2.83
CA LEU A 101 25.98 8.67 2.20
C LEU A 101 25.70 8.83 0.70
N LEU A 102 24.92 7.93 0.10
CA LEU A 102 24.59 7.89 -1.32
C LEU A 102 23.11 8.19 -1.58
N GLY A 103 22.51 9.12 -0.84
CA GLY A 103 21.14 9.60 -1.08
C GLY A 103 20.24 9.49 0.14
N LEU A 104 18.92 9.47 -0.08
CA LEU A 104 17.96 9.47 1.02
C LEU A 104 17.86 8.10 1.68
N LYS A 105 17.60 8.12 3.00
CA LYS A 105 17.53 6.91 3.82
C LYS A 105 16.29 6.07 3.51
N TYR A 106 15.17 6.72 3.19
CA TYR A 106 13.90 6.04 2.93
C TYR A 106 13.28 6.49 1.61
N VAL A 107 12.72 5.52 0.90
CA VAL A 107 11.93 5.73 -0.30
C VAL A 107 10.61 5.00 -0.15
N VAL A 108 9.51 5.62 -0.58
CA VAL A 108 8.18 5.03 -0.51
C VAL A 108 7.65 4.83 -1.94
N CYS A 109 7.33 3.59 -2.26
CA CYS A 109 6.65 3.17 -3.48
C CYS A 109 5.16 3.03 -3.18
N THR A 110 4.31 3.77 -3.88
CA THR A 110 2.85 3.72 -3.71
C THR A 110 2.21 3.22 -4.99
N THR A 111 1.34 2.21 -4.85
CA THR A 111 0.53 1.66 -5.94
C THR A 111 -0.95 1.95 -5.65
N ASN A 112 -1.68 2.40 -6.68
CA ASN A 112 -3.14 2.49 -6.67
C ASN A 112 -3.73 1.46 -7.64
N ILE A 113 -4.68 0.67 -7.15
CA ILE A 113 -5.39 -0.39 -7.86
C ILE A 113 -6.89 -0.12 -7.73
N ASP A 114 -7.58 -0.01 -8.86
CA ASP A 114 -9.03 0.09 -8.93
C ASP A 114 -9.61 -1.34 -9.01
N PHE A 115 -10.35 -1.77 -7.97
CA PHE A 115 -10.98 -3.10 -7.91
C PHE A 115 -12.25 -3.20 -8.77
N LYS A 116 -12.83 -2.07 -9.19
CA LYS A 116 -13.97 -2.04 -10.11
C LYS A 116 -13.54 -2.40 -11.52
N THR A 117 -12.44 -1.81 -11.98
CA THR A 117 -11.89 -2.07 -13.32
C THR A 117 -10.81 -3.15 -13.33
N GLU A 118 -10.36 -3.60 -12.16
CA GLU A 118 -9.25 -4.55 -11.97
C GLU A 118 -7.98 -4.05 -12.66
N THR A 119 -7.71 -2.75 -12.52
CA THR A 119 -6.54 -2.11 -13.13
C THR A 119 -5.68 -1.38 -12.13
N ALA A 120 -4.35 -1.41 -12.35
CA ALA A 120 -3.42 -0.51 -11.68
C ALA A 120 -3.26 0.75 -12.52
N ALA A 121 -3.65 1.89 -11.96
CA ALA A 121 -3.59 3.18 -12.66
C ALA A 121 -2.36 4.01 -12.29
N LEU A 122 -1.71 3.72 -11.15
CA LEU A 122 -0.62 4.54 -10.64
C LEU A 122 0.40 3.70 -9.88
N PHE A 123 1.66 3.81 -10.27
CA PHE A 123 2.80 3.49 -9.42
C PHE A 123 3.68 4.72 -9.29
N SER A 124 3.99 5.12 -8.06
CA SER A 124 4.78 6.31 -7.79
C SER A 124 5.87 6.04 -6.77
N VAL A 125 7.01 6.69 -6.95
CA VAL A 125 8.13 6.63 -6.01
C VAL A 125 8.36 8.01 -5.44
N SER A 126 8.36 8.11 -4.12
CA SER A 126 8.53 9.36 -3.40
C SER A 126 9.64 9.23 -2.36
N SER A 127 10.32 10.35 -2.13
CA SER A 127 11.35 10.45 -1.10
C SER A 127 10.69 10.69 0.25
N SER A 128 11.20 10.02 1.29
CA SER A 128 10.82 10.32 2.67
C SER A 128 12.04 10.50 3.56
N ASP A 129 12.05 11.57 4.33
CA ASP A 129 13.07 11.82 5.36
C ASP A 129 12.78 11.01 6.65
N ARG A 130 11.59 10.40 6.75
CA ARG A 130 11.14 9.63 7.92
C ARG A 130 10.69 8.24 7.50
N GLY A 131 11.25 7.22 8.14
CA GLY A 131 10.79 5.85 8.00
C GLY A 131 9.56 5.60 8.87
N ASN A 132 8.59 4.86 8.36
CA ASN A 132 7.47 4.36 9.14
C ASN A 132 7.80 2.99 9.78
N GLU A 133 8.88 2.94 10.56
CA GLU A 133 9.43 1.67 11.08
C GLU A 133 8.51 0.96 12.08
N GLY A 134 7.54 1.67 12.67
CA GLY A 134 6.61 1.12 13.67
C GLY A 134 5.37 0.44 13.11
N ASN A 135 5.07 0.57 11.81
CA ASN A 135 3.87 0.03 11.17
C ASN A 135 4.21 -0.90 10.00
N ASN A 136 5.38 -1.53 10.06
CA ASN A 136 5.80 -2.47 9.03
C ASN A 136 4.95 -3.75 9.12
N ILE A 137 4.35 -4.14 8.00
CA ILE A 137 3.65 -5.41 7.84
C ILE A 137 4.54 -6.31 6.99
N THR A 138 4.93 -7.45 7.55
CA THR A 138 5.79 -8.45 6.90
C THR A 138 4.99 -9.42 6.04
N GLU A 139 5.66 -10.07 5.08
CA GLU A 139 5.05 -11.15 4.28
C GLU A 139 4.55 -12.31 5.16
N ASP A 140 5.27 -12.61 6.25
CA ASP A 140 4.86 -13.63 7.22
C ASP A 140 3.54 -13.25 7.92
N GLU A 141 3.33 -11.97 8.21
CA GLU A 141 2.06 -11.48 8.77
C GLU A 141 0.94 -11.54 7.73
N ILE A 142 1.17 -11.06 6.51
CA ILE A 142 0.19 -11.12 5.41
C ILE A 142 -0.20 -12.58 5.11
N SER A 143 0.74 -13.51 5.19
CA SER A 143 0.47 -14.94 4.94
C SER A 143 -0.54 -15.54 5.91
N LYS A 144 -0.63 -15.02 7.14
CA LYS A 144 -1.54 -15.50 8.19
C LYS A 144 -2.96 -15.00 8.02
N TRP A 145 -3.19 -13.93 7.24
CA TRP A 145 -4.54 -13.43 6.99
C TRP A 145 -5.37 -14.53 6.30
N THR A 146 -6.55 -14.84 6.80
CA THR A 146 -7.44 -15.86 6.23
C THR A 146 -8.69 -15.27 5.60
N ILE A 147 -8.99 -14.02 5.93
CA ILE A 147 -10.16 -13.29 5.44
C ILE A 147 -9.78 -12.41 4.24
N ASP A 148 -10.78 -12.04 3.45
CA ASP A 148 -10.67 -11.01 2.41
C ASP A 148 -11.73 -9.91 2.59
N ILE A 149 -11.84 -8.98 1.64
CA ILE A 149 -12.77 -7.84 1.72
C ILE A 149 -14.21 -8.30 1.97
N ASP A 150 -14.69 -9.30 1.24
CA ASP A 150 -16.07 -9.80 1.38
C ASP A 150 -16.38 -10.28 2.82
N ASP A 151 -15.40 -10.89 3.48
CA ASP A 151 -15.57 -11.38 4.86
C ASP A 151 -15.62 -10.21 5.86
N ALA A 152 -14.89 -9.13 5.61
CA ALA A 152 -14.98 -7.91 6.42
C ALA A 152 -16.38 -7.28 6.36
N PHE A 153 -16.99 -7.25 5.17
CA PHE A 153 -18.37 -6.77 5.01
C PHE A 153 -19.40 -7.73 5.61
N ARG A 154 -19.21 -9.05 5.49
CA ARG A 154 -20.07 -10.02 6.19
C ARG A 154 -20.03 -9.85 7.71
N ALA A 155 -18.85 -9.62 8.27
CA ALA A 155 -18.71 -9.36 9.70
C ALA A 155 -19.44 -8.08 10.14
N MET A 156 -19.47 -7.05 9.29
CA MET A 156 -20.28 -5.85 9.51
C MET A 156 -21.78 -6.16 9.51
N GLU A 157 -22.25 -6.93 8.54
CA GLU A 157 -23.66 -7.35 8.44
C GLU A 157 -24.10 -8.19 9.64
N ASP A 158 -23.23 -9.08 10.14
CA ASP A 158 -23.51 -9.92 11.32
C ASP A 158 -23.65 -9.08 12.60
N LEU A 159 -22.91 -7.98 12.72
CA LEU A 159 -22.93 -7.11 13.90
C LEU A 159 -24.05 -6.05 13.86
N VAL A 160 -24.34 -5.48 12.68
CA VAL A 160 -25.17 -4.28 12.53
C VAL A 160 -26.48 -4.54 11.78
N GLY A 161 -26.59 -5.72 11.16
CA GLY A 161 -27.70 -6.13 10.31
C GLY A 161 -27.43 -5.88 8.83
N THR A 162 -28.00 -6.71 7.96
CA THR A 162 -27.83 -6.65 6.49
C THR A 162 -28.38 -5.37 5.85
N ASP A 163 -29.24 -4.63 6.57
CA ASP A 163 -29.84 -3.37 6.12
C ASP A 163 -29.02 -2.13 6.50
N TYR A 164 -27.81 -2.31 7.04
CA TYR A 164 -27.04 -1.20 7.62
C TYR A 164 -26.77 -0.06 6.61
N LEU A 165 -26.49 -0.36 5.33
CA LEU A 165 -26.24 0.64 4.29
C LEU A 165 -27.47 1.50 3.97
N ASP A 166 -28.68 1.05 4.28
CA ASP A 166 -29.91 1.82 4.08
C ASP A 166 -30.15 2.85 5.18
N LYS A 167 -29.38 2.78 6.27
CA LYS A 167 -29.37 3.76 7.36
C LYS A 167 -28.56 5.01 7.01
N PHE A 168 -27.79 4.97 5.92
CA PHE A 168 -26.95 6.07 5.43
C PHE A 168 -27.54 6.69 4.15
N ASP A 169 -27.55 8.02 4.08
CA ASP A 169 -28.01 8.79 2.92
C ASP A 169 -26.90 8.93 1.87
N THR A 170 -25.67 9.19 2.31
CA THR A 170 -24.49 9.37 1.45
C THR A 170 -23.27 8.69 2.08
N PRO A 171 -23.26 7.35 2.11
CA PRO A 171 -22.19 6.61 2.76
C PRO A 171 -20.89 6.63 1.93
N ILE A 172 -19.78 6.76 2.64
CA ILE A 172 -18.43 6.43 2.19
C ILE A 172 -17.82 5.43 3.15
N GLY A 173 -16.76 4.75 2.75
CA GLY A 173 -16.08 3.82 3.64
C GLY A 173 -14.59 3.73 3.41
N LYS A 174 -13.93 3.14 4.40
CA LYS A 174 -12.52 2.78 4.33
C LYS A 174 -12.29 1.46 5.04
N LEU A 175 -11.45 0.62 4.45
CA LEU A 175 -10.91 -0.59 5.09
C LEU A 175 -9.40 -0.40 5.25
N LEU A 176 -8.95 -0.29 6.49
CA LEU A 176 -7.54 -0.16 6.86
C LEU A 176 -6.99 -1.54 7.20
N PHE A 177 -5.80 -1.85 6.67
CA PHE A 177 -5.17 -3.14 6.84
C PHE A 177 -3.94 -3.01 7.74
N TYR A 178 -4.00 -3.57 8.96
CA TYR A 178 -2.84 -3.74 9.85
C TYR A 178 -2.48 -5.22 9.98
N ALA A 179 -1.30 -5.51 10.54
CA ALA A 179 -0.77 -6.87 10.64
C ALA A 179 -1.70 -7.80 11.44
N ASP A 180 -2.26 -7.31 12.54
CA ASP A 180 -3.03 -8.04 13.53
C ASP A 180 -4.51 -7.62 13.61
N SER A 181 -4.88 -6.56 12.89
CA SER A 181 -6.20 -5.95 12.96
C SER A 181 -6.57 -5.26 11.64
N TRP A 182 -7.79 -5.44 11.17
CA TRP A 182 -8.37 -4.67 10.07
C TRP A 182 -9.49 -3.79 10.60
N SER A 183 -9.57 -2.55 10.14
CA SER A 183 -10.61 -1.60 10.57
C SER A 183 -11.47 -1.20 9.40
N LEU A 184 -12.77 -1.53 9.47
CA LEU A 184 -13.77 -1.10 8.50
C LEU A 184 -14.61 0.01 9.12
N THR A 185 -14.53 1.19 8.50
CA THR A 185 -15.34 2.38 8.86
C THR A 185 -16.27 2.71 7.72
N ILE A 186 -17.54 2.96 8.03
CA ILE A 186 -18.53 3.49 7.11
C ILE A 186 -19.13 4.76 7.73
N GLU A 187 -19.06 5.87 7.01
CA GLU A 187 -19.47 7.20 7.45
C GLU A 187 -20.51 7.78 6.48
N ASP A 188 -21.55 8.41 7.01
CA ASP A 188 -22.41 9.29 6.23
C ASP A 188 -21.77 10.69 6.09
N ILE A 189 -21.50 11.13 4.86
CA ILE A 189 -20.84 12.42 4.62
C ILE A 189 -21.59 13.59 5.29
N ASN A 190 -22.92 13.56 5.25
CA ASN A 190 -23.78 14.69 5.62
C ASN A 190 -24.07 14.71 7.12
N SER A 191 -24.44 13.57 7.68
CA SER A 191 -24.84 13.43 9.08
C SER A 191 -23.68 13.10 10.02
N LYS A 192 -22.52 12.71 9.47
CA LYS A 192 -21.34 12.27 10.23
C LYS A 192 -21.60 11.07 11.13
N LYS A 193 -22.70 10.35 10.90
CA LYS A 193 -22.96 9.08 11.55
C LYS A 193 -21.98 8.05 11.04
N THR A 194 -21.47 7.24 11.95
CA THR A 194 -20.41 6.27 11.69
C THR A 194 -20.78 4.91 12.24
N VAL A 195 -20.30 3.90 11.54
CA VAL A 195 -20.22 2.53 12.01
C VAL A 195 -18.79 2.06 11.81
N ASP A 196 -18.18 1.63 12.89
CA ASP A 196 -16.79 1.20 12.93
C ASP A 196 -16.70 -0.20 13.52
N ILE A 197 -16.08 -1.12 12.80
CA ILE A 197 -15.72 -2.44 13.30
C ILE A 197 -14.22 -2.67 13.18
N GLU A 198 -13.71 -3.45 14.12
CA GLU A 198 -12.37 -4.01 14.06
C GLU A 198 -12.50 -5.52 13.84
N ILE A 199 -11.69 -6.07 12.95
CA ILE A 199 -11.77 -7.45 12.50
C ILE A 199 -10.38 -8.07 12.62
N ASN A 200 -10.27 -9.21 13.27
CA ASN A 200 -9.03 -9.97 13.29
C ASN A 200 -8.82 -10.66 11.93
N PRO A 201 -7.73 -10.37 11.21
CA PRO A 201 -7.57 -10.87 9.84
C PRO A 201 -7.23 -12.36 9.75
N VAL A 202 -6.92 -13.02 10.87
CA VAL A 202 -6.54 -14.45 10.94
C VAL A 202 -7.73 -15.36 11.21
N ASN A 203 -8.81 -14.85 11.80
CA ASN A 203 -9.97 -15.67 12.16
C ASN A 203 -11.32 -15.03 11.85
N GLY A 204 -11.36 -13.77 11.38
CA GLY A 204 -12.57 -13.05 11.02
C GLY A 204 -13.45 -12.65 12.20
N ILE A 205 -13.01 -12.84 13.45
CA ILE A 205 -13.74 -12.34 14.62
C ILE A 205 -13.73 -10.82 14.54
N ALA A 206 -14.92 -10.24 14.61
CA ALA A 206 -15.11 -8.80 14.57
C ALA A 206 -15.78 -8.28 15.85
N GLU A 207 -15.41 -7.06 16.21
CA GLU A 207 -15.97 -6.33 17.34
C GLU A 207 -16.49 -4.98 16.85
N LEU A 208 -17.66 -4.58 17.38
CA LEU A 208 -18.27 -3.29 17.09
C LEU A 208 -17.65 -2.21 17.98
N PHE A 209 -16.97 -1.25 17.38
CA PHE A 209 -16.32 -0.14 18.10
C PHE A 209 -17.22 1.07 18.22
N ASN A 210 -17.93 1.41 17.14
CA ASN A 210 -18.91 2.47 17.14
C ASN A 210 -20.12 2.11 16.27
N ASN A 211 -21.31 2.53 16.70
CA ASN A 211 -22.53 2.43 15.92
C ASN A 211 -23.54 3.50 16.36
N ASP A 212 -23.54 4.61 15.64
CA ASP A 212 -24.41 5.77 15.91
C ASP A 212 -25.90 5.49 15.64
N PHE A 213 -26.27 4.28 15.20
CA PHE A 213 -27.65 3.86 14.93
C PHE A 213 -28.25 2.97 16.04
N SER A 214 -27.49 2.69 17.11
CA SER A 214 -27.91 1.80 18.21
C SER A 214 -28.79 2.46 19.28
N SER A 215 -29.30 3.67 19.02
CA SER A 215 -30.05 4.49 19.97
C SER A 215 -31.56 4.28 19.92
#